data_AF-A0A440VB61-F1
#
_entry.id   AF-A0A440VB61-F1
#
_cell.length_a   1.000
_cell.length_b   1.000
_cell.length_c   1.000
_cell.angle_alpha   90.00
_cell.angle_beta   90.00
_cell.angle_gamma   90.00
#
_symmetry.space_group_name_H-M   'P 1'
#
loop_
_entity.id
_entity.type
_entity.pdbx_description
1 polymer ?
#
loop_
_entity_poly.entity_id
_entity_poly.type
_entity_poly.pdbx_seq_one_letter_code
_entity_poly.pdbx_strand_id
1 'polypeptide(L)'
;QVLKGDVLDAIAKGAPSQPAETPKAAPAPAPAPVAARAPSTADDASREERVRMTKLRQTIARRLKEAQSTAAMLTTFNEVDMSAVMALRAKYKDVFEKKHGVKLGFMGFFTKAVTHALKEIPAVNAEIDGADIIYKNFAHVGVAVGTDKGLVVPVVRDADQMSIAEIEKEIGRLGL
;
A
#
# COMPACT_ATOMS: atom_id res chain seq x y z
N GLN A 1 5.42 -2.89 25.96
CA GLN A 1 4.03 -2.50 26.24
C GLN A 1 4.09 -1.48 27.35
N VAL A 2 3.61 -0.27 27.11
CA VAL A 2 3.42 0.74 28.16
C VAL A 2 2.01 0.54 28.69
N LEU A 3 1.89 0.29 29.99
CA LEU A 3 0.61 0.00 30.64
C LEU A 3 0.06 1.28 31.27
N LYS A 4 -1.26 1.31 31.48
CA LYS A 4 -1.97 2.45 32.08
C LYS A 4 -1.43 2.85 33.47
N GLY A 5 -0.82 1.91 34.20
CA GLY A 5 -0.15 2.17 35.47
C GLY A 5 1.09 3.06 35.35
N ASP A 6 1.86 2.89 34.27
CA ASP A 6 3.12 3.63 34.06
C ASP A 6 2.86 5.13 33.83
N VAL A 7 1.70 5.47 33.25
CA VAL A 7 1.27 6.86 32.99
C VAL A 7 0.81 7.55 34.27
N LEU A 8 0.17 6.81 35.17
CA LEU A 8 -0.31 7.37 36.45
C LEU A 8 0.84 7.58 37.43
N ASP A 9 1.84 6.70 37.45
CA ASP A 9 3.04 6.85 38.28
C ASP A 9 3.90 8.04 37.84
N ALA A 10 3.91 8.36 36.55
CA ALA A 10 4.60 9.54 36.03
C ALA A 10 3.90 10.85 36.43
N ILE A 11 2.57 10.84 36.56
CA ILE A 11 1.78 12.01 36.99
C ILE A 11 1.86 12.18 38.52
N ALA A 12 1.87 11.08 39.28
CA ALA A 12 1.93 11.10 40.75
C ALA A 12 3.30 11.55 41.29
N LYS A 13 4.39 11.32 40.55
CA LYS A 13 5.76 11.72 40.94
C LYS A 13 6.12 13.18 40.65
N GLY A 14 5.11 14.04 40.47
CA GLY A 14 5.17 15.51 40.39
C GLY A 14 6.58 16.12 40.48
N ALA A 15 7.23 16.31 39.33
CA ALA A 15 8.49 17.03 39.27
C ALA A 15 8.23 18.54 39.44
N PRO A 16 8.95 19.23 40.34
CA PRO A 16 8.74 20.65 40.59
C PRO A 16 9.11 21.50 39.38
N SER A 17 8.15 22.31 38.93
CA SER A 17 8.30 23.29 37.86
C SER A 17 9.03 24.52 38.39
N GLN A 18 10.29 24.70 38.00
CA GLN A 18 11.00 25.97 38.13
C GLN A 18 11.04 26.63 36.74
N PRO A 19 10.74 27.94 36.58
CA PRO A 19 10.70 28.57 35.27
C PRO A 19 12.11 28.69 34.69
N ALA A 20 12.47 27.78 33.79
CA ALA A 20 13.69 27.86 33.00
C ALA A 20 13.42 28.67 31.73
N GLU A 21 14.29 29.64 31.48
CA GLU A 21 14.32 30.51 30.31
C GLU A 21 14.12 29.73 29.01
N THR A 22 13.25 30.25 28.13
CA THR A 22 13.02 29.73 26.77
C THR A 22 14.32 29.60 26.00
N PRO A 23 14.77 28.38 25.64
CA PRO A 23 15.82 28.21 24.66
C PRO A 23 15.21 28.51 23.29
N LYS A 24 15.69 29.58 22.66
CA LYS A 24 15.46 29.90 21.24
C LYS A 24 15.70 28.63 20.42
N ALA A 25 14.64 28.09 19.83
CA ALA A 25 14.69 26.89 19.01
C ALA A 25 15.70 27.08 17.86
N ALA A 26 16.81 26.34 17.95
CA ALA A 26 17.71 26.17 16.82
C ALA A 26 16.96 25.43 15.70
N PRO A 27 17.20 25.75 14.41
CA PRO A 27 16.58 25.02 13.31
C PRO A 27 16.96 23.55 13.42
N ALA A 28 15.99 22.66 13.26
CA ALA A 28 16.23 21.23 13.20
C ALA A 28 17.32 20.93 12.13
N PRO A 29 18.36 20.14 12.45
CA PRO A 29 19.40 19.84 11.48
C PRO A 29 18.78 19.10 10.29
N ALA A 30 19.07 19.59 9.09
CA ALA A 30 18.74 18.90 7.85
C ALA A 30 19.27 17.45 7.91
N PRO A 31 18.54 16.47 7.32
CA PRO A 31 18.94 15.08 7.39
C PRO A 31 20.35 14.91 6.82
N ALA A 32 21.27 14.45 7.66
CA ALA A 32 22.65 14.21 7.26
C ALA A 32 22.68 13.18 6.12
N PRO A 33 23.52 13.39 5.08
CA PRO A 33 23.67 12.42 4.01
C PRO A 33 24.13 11.09 4.60
N VAL A 34 23.41 10.01 4.30
CA VAL A 34 23.77 8.66 4.74
C VAL A 34 25.17 8.35 4.22
N ALA A 35 26.16 8.35 5.12
CA ALA A 35 27.53 8.05 4.78
C ALA A 35 27.63 6.65 4.19
N ALA A 36 28.27 6.53 3.02
CA ALA A 36 28.51 5.23 2.42
C ALA A 36 29.37 4.37 3.38
N ARG A 37 28.96 3.12 3.59
CA ARG A 37 29.71 2.14 4.42
C ARG A 37 31.17 2.09 3.95
N ALA A 38 32.09 2.14 4.91
CA ALA A 38 33.53 1.99 4.69
C ALA A 38 33.83 0.70 3.87
N PRO A 39 34.89 0.70 3.04
CA PRO A 39 35.28 -0.49 2.30
C PRO A 39 35.53 -1.66 3.23
N SER A 40 35.17 -2.85 2.75
CA SER A 40 35.23 -4.11 3.49
C SER A 40 36.69 -4.48 3.76
N THR A 41 36.93 -5.21 4.86
CA THR A 41 38.28 -5.67 5.21
C THR A 41 38.83 -6.57 4.08
N ALA A 42 40.16 -6.68 3.97
CA ALA A 42 40.78 -7.49 2.90
C ALA A 42 40.32 -8.96 2.91
N ASP A 43 40.00 -9.51 4.09
CA ASP A 43 39.49 -10.88 4.29
C ASP A 43 38.01 -11.05 3.93
N ASP A 44 37.24 -9.96 3.91
CA ASP A 44 35.82 -9.93 3.54
C ASP A 44 35.61 -9.50 2.08
N ALA A 45 36.55 -8.73 1.51
CA ALA A 45 36.42 -8.16 0.17
C ALA A 45 36.29 -9.21 -0.94
N SER A 46 36.92 -10.38 -0.78
CA SER A 46 36.80 -11.51 -1.73
C SER A 46 35.46 -12.25 -1.62
N ARG A 47 34.71 -12.05 -0.52
CA ARG A 47 33.41 -12.66 -0.24
C ARG A 47 32.24 -11.69 -0.47
N GLU A 48 32.51 -10.42 -0.73
CA GLU A 48 31.48 -9.38 -0.93
C GLU A 48 31.39 -8.94 -2.39
N GLU A 49 30.20 -9.08 -2.99
CA GLU A 49 29.92 -8.52 -4.32
C GLU A 49 29.08 -7.24 -4.19
N ARG A 50 29.64 -6.12 -4.66
CA ARG A 50 28.93 -4.83 -4.68
C ARG A 50 28.29 -4.59 -6.04
N VAL A 51 26.99 -4.88 -6.15
CA VAL A 51 26.21 -4.56 -7.35
C VAL A 51 25.54 -3.19 -7.20
N ARG A 52 25.82 -2.26 -8.12
CA ARG A 52 25.14 -0.95 -8.17
C ARG A 52 23.67 -1.15 -8.52
N MET A 53 22.76 -0.68 -7.67
CA MET A 53 21.32 -0.73 -7.96
C MET A 53 20.98 0.08 -9.20
N THR A 54 20.10 -0.45 -10.06
CA THR A 54 19.50 0.31 -11.16
C THR A 54 18.62 1.45 -10.61
N LYS A 55 18.42 2.52 -11.39
CA LYS A 55 17.59 3.68 -10.98
C LYS A 55 16.16 3.27 -10.61
N LEU A 56 15.58 2.31 -11.33
CA LEU A 56 14.25 1.75 -11.03
C LEU A 56 14.24 1.08 -9.64
N ARG A 57 15.21 0.20 -9.38
CA ARG A 57 15.31 -0.52 -8.09
C ARG A 57 15.54 0.44 -6.92
N GLN A 58 16.36 1.48 -7.10
CA GLN A 58 16.56 2.52 -6.07
C GLN A 58 15.27 3.27 -5.75
N THR A 59 14.46 3.58 -6.78
CA THR A 59 13.20 4.30 -6.61
C THR A 59 12.16 3.45 -5.88
N ILE A 60 12.05 2.17 -6.24
CA ILE A 60 11.18 1.21 -5.55
C ILE A 60 11.59 1.09 -4.08
N ALA A 61 12.88 0.88 -3.80
CA ALA A 61 13.39 0.74 -2.44
C ALA A 61 13.12 1.99 -1.58
N ARG A 62 13.30 3.19 -2.14
CA ARG A 62 12.98 4.44 -1.44
C ARG A 62 11.50 4.54 -1.11
N ARG A 63 10.61 4.27 -2.07
CA ARG A 63 9.15 4.32 -1.85
C ARG A 63 8.66 3.31 -0.84
N LEU A 64 9.21 2.09 -0.85
CA LEU A 64 8.86 1.06 0.14
C LEU A 64 9.27 1.48 1.56
N LYS A 65 10.47 2.04 1.73
CA LYS A 65 10.95 2.50 3.03
C LYS A 65 10.18 3.73 3.53
N GLU A 66 9.82 4.63 2.63
CA GLU A 66 8.97 5.79 2.92
C GLU A 66 7.58 5.34 3.39
N ALA A 67 6.93 4.43 2.66
CA ALA A 67 5.63 3.87 3.05
C ALA A 67 5.66 3.22 4.44
N GLN A 68 6.72 2.47 4.76
CA GLN A 68 6.89 1.85 6.08
C GLN A 68 7.10 2.88 7.20
N SER A 69 7.75 4.00 6.91
CA SER A 69 8.04 5.03 7.91
C SER A 69 6.84 5.95 8.16
N THR A 70 6.02 6.18 7.13
CA THR A 70 4.87 7.10 7.18
C THR A 70 3.59 6.40 7.65
N ALA A 71 3.38 5.13 7.30
CA ALA A 71 2.15 4.41 7.63
C ALA A 71 2.38 3.34 8.70
N ALA A 72 1.53 3.32 9.73
CA ALA A 72 1.45 2.20 10.66
C ALA A 72 0.79 1.01 9.95
N MET A 73 1.62 0.08 9.46
CA MET A 73 1.14 -1.10 8.75
C MET A 73 0.60 -2.14 9.74
N LEU A 74 -0.71 -2.37 9.70
CA LEU A 74 -1.38 -3.43 10.44
C LEU A 74 -1.84 -4.49 9.44
N THR A 75 -1.58 -5.77 9.73
CA THR A 75 -2.02 -6.87 8.86
C THR A 75 -3.15 -7.62 9.54
N THR A 76 -4.31 -7.63 8.89
CA THR A 76 -5.48 -8.41 9.29
C THR A 76 -5.70 -9.52 8.26
N PHE A 77 -6.05 -10.71 8.73
CA PHE A 77 -6.37 -11.85 7.89
C PHE A 77 -7.84 -12.23 8.10
N ASN A 78 -8.56 -12.44 7.01
CA ASN A 78 -9.94 -12.89 7.01
C ASN A 78 -10.07 -14.04 6.01
N GLU A 79 -10.90 -15.03 6.33
CA GLU A 79 -11.25 -16.13 5.44
C GLU A 79 -12.62 -15.84 4.80
N VAL A 80 -12.76 -16.13 3.52
CA VAL A 80 -14.00 -15.88 2.76
C VAL A 80 -14.34 -17.13 1.96
N ASP A 81 -15.59 -17.59 2.07
CA ASP A 81 -16.10 -18.70 1.27
C ASP A 81 -16.38 -18.24 -0.18
N MET A 82 -15.65 -18.86 -1.12
CA MET A 82 -15.75 -18.58 -2.55
C MET A 82 -16.68 -19.54 -3.32
N SER A 83 -17.31 -20.51 -2.63
CA SER A 83 -18.11 -21.58 -3.25
C SER A 83 -19.18 -21.03 -4.20
N ALA A 84 -19.90 -19.99 -3.78
CA ALA A 84 -20.96 -19.38 -4.60
C ALA A 84 -20.41 -18.70 -5.86
N VAL A 85 -19.30 -17.96 -5.74
CA VAL A 85 -18.66 -17.27 -6.88
C VAL A 85 -18.10 -18.27 -7.87
N MET A 86 -17.49 -19.36 -7.38
CA MET A 86 -16.99 -20.43 -8.23
C MET A 86 -18.12 -21.15 -8.98
N ALA A 87 -19.23 -21.44 -8.31
CA ALA A 87 -20.40 -22.05 -8.94
C ALA A 87 -21.02 -21.13 -10.00
N LEU A 88 -21.11 -19.83 -9.72
CA LEU A 88 -21.61 -18.84 -10.67
C LEU A 88 -20.70 -18.73 -11.90
N ARG A 89 -19.39 -18.65 -11.69
CA ARG A 89 -18.40 -18.64 -12.78
C ARG A 89 -18.50 -19.89 -13.63
N ALA A 90 -18.62 -21.07 -13.02
CA ALA A 90 -18.73 -22.33 -13.75
C ALA A 90 -19.97 -22.39 -14.65
N LYS A 91 -21.10 -21.83 -14.19
CA LYS A 91 -22.36 -21.80 -14.95
C LYS A 91 -22.35 -20.79 -16.10
N TYR A 92 -21.76 -19.61 -15.90
CA TYR A 92 -21.90 -18.50 -16.85
C TYR A 92 -20.65 -18.18 -17.66
N LYS A 93 -19.49 -18.78 -17.39
CA LYS A 93 -18.22 -18.48 -18.09
C LYS A 93 -18.35 -18.50 -19.62
N ASP A 94 -19.00 -19.52 -20.18
CA ASP A 94 -19.05 -19.73 -21.62
C ASP A 94 -20.03 -18.77 -22.29
N VAL A 95 -21.14 -18.46 -21.61
CA VAL A 95 -22.12 -17.47 -22.08
C VAL A 95 -21.53 -16.06 -22.00
N PHE A 96 -20.79 -15.77 -20.94
CA PHE A 96 -20.15 -14.50 -20.72
C PHE A 96 -19.06 -14.23 -21.78
N GLU A 97 -18.21 -15.22 -22.06
CA GLU A 97 -17.17 -15.13 -23.09
C GLU A 97 -17.78 -14.92 -24.48
N LYS A 98 -18.88 -15.63 -24.81
CA LYS A 98 -19.60 -15.43 -26.07
C LYS A 98 -20.22 -14.05 -26.21
N LYS A 99 -20.75 -13.48 -25.12
CA LYS A 99 -21.45 -12.19 -25.14
C LYS A 99 -20.51 -10.99 -25.13
N HIS A 100 -19.43 -11.06 -24.35
CA HIS A 100 -18.56 -9.92 -24.07
C HIS A 100 -17.17 -10.04 -24.72
N GLY A 101 -16.82 -11.22 -25.26
CA GLY A 101 -15.52 -11.47 -25.88
C GLY A 101 -14.36 -11.51 -24.89
N VAL A 102 -14.64 -11.60 -23.58
CA VAL A 102 -13.64 -11.67 -22.51
C VAL A 102 -13.95 -12.83 -21.58
N LYS A 103 -12.91 -13.47 -21.04
CA LYS A 103 -13.07 -14.56 -20.08
C LYS A 103 -13.60 -14.00 -18.75
N LEU A 104 -14.55 -14.71 -18.15
CA LEU A 104 -15.04 -14.37 -16.81
C LEU A 104 -13.97 -14.74 -15.77
N GLY A 105 -13.21 -13.73 -15.34
CA GLY A 105 -12.23 -13.82 -14.27
C GLY A 105 -12.85 -13.71 -12.88
N PHE A 106 -12.00 -13.79 -11.86
CA PHE A 106 -12.37 -13.50 -10.47
C PHE A 106 -12.14 -12.03 -10.11
N MET A 107 -11.26 -11.34 -10.85
CA MET A 107 -10.84 -9.97 -10.54
C MET A 107 -12.02 -9.00 -10.62
N GLY A 108 -12.91 -9.15 -11.60
CA GLY A 108 -14.09 -8.32 -11.73
C GLY A 108 -15.04 -8.43 -10.54
N PHE A 109 -15.18 -9.63 -9.94
CA PHE A 109 -15.95 -9.81 -8.71
C PHE A 109 -15.30 -9.11 -7.52
N PHE A 110 -13.98 -9.28 -7.34
CA PHE A 110 -13.25 -8.65 -6.24
C PHE A 110 -13.23 -7.13 -6.37
N THR A 111 -12.91 -6.60 -7.54
CA THR A 111 -12.94 -5.16 -7.81
C THR A 111 -14.33 -4.61 -7.53
N LYS A 112 -15.40 -5.29 -7.96
CA LYS A 112 -16.76 -4.83 -7.64
C LYS A 112 -17.07 -4.86 -6.15
N ALA A 113 -16.77 -5.95 -5.46
CA ALA A 113 -16.98 -6.05 -4.02
C ALA A 113 -16.24 -4.92 -3.28
N VAL A 114 -14.98 -4.66 -3.63
CA VAL A 114 -14.19 -3.56 -3.05
C VAL A 114 -14.82 -2.21 -3.36
N THR A 115 -15.18 -1.92 -4.61
CA THR A 115 -15.80 -0.61 -4.95
C THR A 115 -17.13 -0.38 -4.23
N HIS A 116 -17.88 -1.43 -3.93
CA HIS A 116 -19.08 -1.34 -3.10
C HIS A 116 -18.72 -1.05 -1.63
N ALA A 117 -17.76 -1.77 -1.07
CA ALA A 117 -17.28 -1.52 0.29
C ALA A 117 -16.71 -0.10 0.48
N LEU A 118 -16.02 0.45 -0.53
CA LEU A 118 -15.50 1.81 -0.50
C LEU A 118 -16.62 2.87 -0.46
N LYS A 119 -17.82 2.58 -0.98
CA LYS A 119 -18.99 3.47 -0.88
C LYS A 119 -19.59 3.46 0.53
N GLU A 120 -19.57 2.31 1.20
CA GLU A 120 -20.08 2.17 2.57
C GLU A 120 -19.11 2.73 3.60
N ILE A 121 -17.80 2.59 3.37
CA ILE A 121 -16.74 3.07 4.27
C ILE A 121 -15.77 3.98 3.50
N PRO A 122 -16.14 5.27 3.26
CA PRO A 122 -15.32 6.20 2.47
C PRO A 122 -13.93 6.47 3.06
N ALA A 123 -13.76 6.26 4.37
CA ALA A 123 -12.48 6.44 5.06
C ALA A 123 -11.37 5.52 4.52
N VAL A 124 -11.73 4.36 3.97
CA VAL A 124 -10.75 3.44 3.37
C VAL A 124 -10.16 4.00 2.07
N ASN A 125 -10.91 4.82 1.33
CA ASN A 125 -10.46 5.46 0.09
C ASN A 125 -9.87 6.87 0.31
N ALA A 126 -9.79 7.33 1.55
CA ALA A 126 -9.32 8.66 1.87
C ALA A 126 -7.79 8.76 1.90
N GLU A 127 -7.28 9.96 1.70
CA GLU A 127 -5.87 10.30 1.81
C GLU A 127 -5.66 11.32 2.93
N ILE A 128 -4.56 11.20 3.67
CA ILE A 128 -4.17 12.18 4.67
C ILE A 128 -3.17 13.14 4.00
N ASP A 129 -3.54 14.42 3.91
CA ASP A 129 -2.68 15.49 3.41
C ASP A 129 -2.36 16.46 4.55
N GLY A 130 -1.22 16.26 5.20
CA GLY A 130 -0.80 17.05 6.36
C GLY A 130 -1.78 16.94 7.53
N ALA A 131 -2.59 17.99 7.73
CA ALA A 131 -3.60 18.06 8.78
C ALA A 131 -5.03 17.71 8.30
N ASP A 132 -5.22 17.59 6.99
CA ASP A 132 -6.53 17.37 6.37
C ASP A 132 -6.69 15.91 5.91
N ILE A 133 -7.95 15.44 5.89
CA ILE A 133 -8.32 14.15 5.30
C ILE A 133 -9.13 14.41 4.03
N ILE A 134 -8.62 13.96 2.89
CA ILE A 134 -9.24 14.10 1.58
C ILE A 134 -10.02 12.81 1.28
N TYR A 135 -11.34 12.90 1.35
CA TYR A 135 -12.24 11.82 0.92
C TYR A 135 -12.41 11.84 -0.60
N LYS A 136 -12.15 10.69 -1.25
CA LYS A 136 -12.27 10.52 -2.70
C LYS A 136 -13.59 9.85 -3.04
N ASN A 137 -14.44 10.57 -3.77
CA ASN A 137 -15.77 10.09 -4.21
C ASN A 137 -15.74 9.31 -5.53
N PHE A 138 -14.57 8.79 -5.90
CA PHE A 138 -14.34 7.95 -7.08
C PHE A 138 -13.46 6.78 -6.70
N ALA A 139 -13.61 5.63 -7.36
CA ALA A 139 -12.79 4.44 -7.07
C ALA A 139 -11.86 4.14 -8.24
N HIS A 140 -10.57 4.35 -8.03
CA HIS A 140 -9.52 3.89 -8.93
C HIS A 140 -8.80 2.71 -8.29
N VAL A 141 -8.78 1.56 -8.96
CA VAL A 141 -8.27 0.31 -8.38
C VAL A 141 -6.99 -0.11 -9.10
N GLY A 142 -5.88 -0.13 -8.36
CA GLY A 142 -4.63 -0.71 -8.83
C GLY A 142 -4.69 -2.24 -8.78
N VAL A 143 -4.41 -2.90 -9.89
CA VAL A 143 -4.38 -4.37 -9.97
C VAL A 143 -2.96 -4.80 -10.29
N ALA A 144 -2.33 -5.57 -9.40
CA ALA A 144 -0.99 -6.08 -9.61
C ALA A 144 -1.02 -7.30 -10.54
N VAL A 145 -0.32 -7.21 -11.68
CA VAL A 145 -0.22 -8.26 -12.68
C VAL A 145 1.24 -8.68 -12.85
N GLY A 146 1.49 -9.98 -12.74
CA GLY A 146 2.80 -10.55 -13.06
C GLY A 146 2.94 -10.74 -14.56
N THR A 147 3.93 -10.08 -15.16
CA THR A 147 4.30 -10.23 -16.58
C THR A 147 5.72 -10.82 -16.70
N ASP A 148 6.12 -11.28 -17.88
CA ASP A 148 7.49 -11.78 -18.12
C ASP A 148 8.57 -10.72 -17.86
N LYS A 149 8.20 -9.43 -17.93
CA LYS A 149 9.06 -8.28 -17.65
C LYS A 149 9.09 -7.90 -16.17
N GLY A 150 8.31 -8.58 -15.32
CA GLY A 150 8.21 -8.37 -13.88
C GLY A 150 6.80 -7.96 -13.43
N LEU A 151 6.74 -7.47 -12.19
CA LEU A 151 5.50 -6.99 -11.55
C LEU A 151 5.15 -5.59 -12.04
N VAL A 152 3.97 -5.44 -12.65
CA VAL A 152 3.41 -4.15 -13.05
C VAL A 152 2.07 -3.98 -12.35
N VAL A 153 1.77 -2.75 -11.93
CA VAL A 153 0.49 -2.42 -11.26
C VAL A 153 -0.25 -1.38 -12.09
N PRO A 154 -1.00 -1.80 -13.13
CA PRO A 154 -1.92 -0.91 -13.82
C PRO A 154 -3.06 -0.42 -12.92
N VAL A 155 -3.62 0.75 -13.26
CA VAL A 155 -4.74 1.36 -12.54
C VAL A 155 -5.99 1.32 -13.42
N VAL A 156 -7.03 0.62 -12.96
CA VAL A 156 -8.37 0.67 -13.53
C VAL A 156 -9.06 1.93 -13.01
N ARG A 157 -9.30 2.90 -13.88
CA ARG A 157 -9.97 4.15 -13.54
C ARG A 157 -11.49 3.96 -13.50
N ASP A 158 -12.14 4.72 -12.62
CA ASP A 158 -13.60 4.73 -12.45
C ASP A 158 -14.25 3.33 -12.35
N ALA A 159 -13.59 2.43 -11.62
CA ALA A 159 -13.99 1.03 -11.49
C ALA A 159 -15.37 0.87 -10.81
N ASP A 160 -15.80 1.87 -10.05
CA ASP A 160 -17.14 1.91 -9.44
C ASP A 160 -18.26 2.07 -10.49
N GLN A 161 -17.99 2.68 -11.64
CA GLN A 161 -18.94 2.89 -12.73
C GLN A 161 -18.94 1.76 -13.76
N MET A 162 -17.83 1.02 -13.87
CA MET A 162 -17.68 -0.05 -14.87
C MET A 162 -18.42 -1.33 -14.48
N SER A 163 -18.98 -2.08 -15.42
CA SER A 163 -19.48 -3.44 -15.21
C SER A 163 -18.34 -4.45 -15.02
N ILE A 164 -18.65 -5.66 -14.54
CA ILE A 164 -17.67 -6.75 -14.40
C ILE A 164 -16.99 -7.05 -15.75
N ALA A 165 -17.74 -6.99 -16.86
CA ALA A 165 -17.19 -7.22 -18.20
C ALA A 165 -16.21 -6.13 -18.62
N GLU A 166 -16.51 -4.87 -18.30
CA GLU A 166 -15.62 -3.74 -18.61
C GLU A 166 -14.35 -3.79 -17.75
N ILE A 167 -14.46 -4.15 -16.47
CA ILE A 167 -13.32 -4.31 -15.57
C ILE A 167 -12.39 -5.43 -16.09
N GLU A 168 -12.92 -6.61 -16.40
CA GLU A 168 -12.11 -7.73 -16.92
C GLU A 168 -11.46 -7.37 -18.26
N LYS A 169 -12.18 -6.67 -19.14
CA LYS A 169 -11.63 -6.18 -20.41
C LYS A 169 -10.49 -5.19 -20.19
N GLU A 170 -10.65 -4.27 -19.26
CA GLU A 170 -9.67 -3.23 -18.96
C GLU A 170 -8.42 -3.80 -18.29
N ILE A 171 -8.58 -4.76 -17.37
CA ILE A 171 -7.46 -5.50 -16.79
C ILE A 171 -6.71 -6.28 -17.86
N GLY A 172 -7.43 -6.97 -18.75
CA GLY A 172 -6.82 -7.67 -19.89
C GLY A 172 -6.05 -6.74 -20.82
N ARG A 173 -6.56 -5.53 -21.07
CA ARG A 173 -5.88 -4.50 -21.88
C ARG A 173 -4.62 -3.96 -21.21
N LEU A 174 -4.65 -3.80 -19.89
CA LEU A 174 -3.58 -3.18 -19.11
C LEU A 174 -2.48 -4.18 -18.69
N GLY A 175 -2.79 -5.48 -18.67
CA GLY A 175 -1.87 -6.56 -18.31
C GLY A 175 -1.08 -7.17 -19.49
N LEU A 176 -1.39 -6.76 -20.72
CA LEU A 176 -0.64 -7.07 -21.95
C LEU A 176 0.43 -6.00 -22.20
#